data_AF-X6CQA0-F1
#
_entry.id   AF-X6CQA0-F1
#
_cell.length_a   1.000
_cell.length_b   1.000
_cell.length_c   1.000
_cell.angle_alpha   90.00
_cell.angle_beta   90.00
_cell.angle_gamma   90.00
#
_symmetry.space_group_name_H-M   'P 1'
#
loop_
_entity.id
_entity.type
_entity.pdbx_description
1 polymer ?
#
loop_
_entity_poly.entity_id
_entity_poly.type
_entity_poly.pdbx_seq_one_letter_code
_entity_poly.pdbx_strand_id
1 'polypeptide(L)'
;KTYDQLLVSEVVDKPLRLSWITSDIALLKGHRYRLAFLERLRKELDFDLFGRGFRLIGDKWNALAPYRYSIAFENTRADYYFTEKLMDCFVAETMPIYYGSPAITRFFPSDSMVLIDPEDKN
;
A
#
# COMPACT_ATOMS: atom_id res chain seq x y z
N LYS A 1 0.75 -22.38 5.46
CA LYS A 1 -0.66 -22.69 5.75
C LYS A 1 -1.24 -23.33 4.49
N THR A 2 -1.99 -24.43 4.60
CA THR A 2 -2.81 -24.95 3.48
C THR A 2 -4.02 -24.05 3.27
N TYR A 3 -4.74 -24.20 2.15
CA TYR A 3 -5.98 -23.45 1.89
C TYR A 3 -7.00 -23.67 3.01
N ASP A 4 -7.22 -24.92 3.43
CA ASP A 4 -8.15 -25.25 4.51
C ASP A 4 -7.73 -24.62 5.85
N GLN A 5 -6.42 -24.54 6.11
CA GLN A 5 -5.89 -23.87 7.32
C GLN A 5 -6.13 -22.36 7.30
N LEU A 6 -6.26 -21.73 6.11
CA LEU A 6 -6.58 -20.31 5.99
C LEU A 6 -8.07 -20.03 6.25
N LEU A 7 -8.95 -20.96 5.88
CA LEU A 7 -10.39 -20.80 6.11
C LEU A 7 -10.77 -20.79 7.59
N VAL A 8 -9.97 -21.47 8.43
CA VAL A 8 -10.22 -21.60 9.87
C VAL A 8 -9.24 -20.79 10.72
N SER A 9 -8.36 -20.00 10.11
CA SER A 9 -7.39 -19.22 10.88
C SER A 9 -8.07 -18.07 11.62
N GLU A 10 -7.63 -17.82 12.85
CA GLU A 10 -8.07 -16.66 13.62
C GLU A 10 -7.69 -15.35 12.93
N VAL A 11 -8.49 -14.32 13.15
CA VAL A 11 -8.21 -12.96 12.67
C VAL A 11 -6.93 -12.47 13.33
N VAL A 12 -5.95 -12.08 12.52
CA VAL A 12 -4.67 -11.54 12.99
C VAL A 12 -4.92 -10.18 13.64
N ASP A 13 -4.55 -10.04 14.92
CA ASP A 13 -4.58 -8.74 15.59
C ASP A 13 -3.54 -7.79 14.97
N LYS A 14 -4.01 -6.58 14.65
CA LYS A 14 -3.26 -5.55 13.95
C LYS A 14 -3.36 -4.25 14.75
N PRO A 15 -2.43 -4.02 15.69
CA PRO A 15 -2.51 -2.92 16.64
C PRO A 15 -2.21 -1.56 16.00
N LEU A 16 -1.52 -1.53 14.85
CA LEU A 16 -1.15 -0.31 14.16
C LEU A 16 -2.14 -0.01 13.02
N ARG A 17 -2.34 1.28 12.75
CA ARG A 17 -3.39 1.72 11.81
C ARG A 17 -2.95 1.69 10.35
N LEU A 18 -1.98 2.55 10.00
CA LEU A 18 -1.65 2.85 8.61
C LEU A 18 -0.14 2.98 8.43
N SER A 19 0.40 2.26 7.46
CA SER A 19 1.80 2.40 7.04
C SER A 19 1.91 2.76 5.57
N TRP A 20 3.06 3.32 5.21
CA TRP A 20 3.45 3.48 3.80
C TRP A 20 4.94 3.21 3.65
N ILE A 21 5.29 2.25 2.78
CA ILE A 21 6.67 1.97 2.37
C ILE A 21 6.90 2.60 0.99
N THR A 22 7.75 3.62 0.91
CA THR A 22 8.06 4.33 -0.34
C THR A 22 9.47 4.92 -0.32
N SER A 23 9.88 5.58 -1.40
CA SER A 23 11.19 6.23 -1.50
C SER A 23 11.07 7.71 -1.80
N ASP A 24 12.11 8.47 -1.48
CA ASP A 24 12.28 9.88 -1.81
C ASP A 24 12.71 10.14 -3.27
N ILE A 25 12.89 9.09 -4.08
CA ILE A 25 13.27 9.24 -5.49
C ILE A 25 12.22 10.08 -6.21
N ALA A 26 12.69 11.05 -7.02
CA ALA A 26 11.88 12.00 -7.78
C ALA A 26 12.19 12.03 -9.30
N LEU A 27 12.81 10.96 -9.83
CA LEU A 27 13.33 10.93 -11.21
C LEU A 27 12.24 11.01 -12.30
N LEU A 28 11.18 10.22 -12.18
CA LEU A 28 10.11 10.12 -13.17
C LEU A 28 8.89 10.95 -12.77
N LYS A 29 8.01 11.27 -13.74
CA LYS A 29 6.77 12.02 -13.48
C LYS A 29 5.97 11.39 -12.34
N GLY A 30 5.80 10.08 -12.36
CA GLY A 30 5.03 9.38 -11.36
C GLY A 30 5.71 9.27 -9.99
N HIS A 31 7.05 9.30 -9.94
CA HIS A 31 7.78 9.49 -8.68
C HIS A 31 7.45 10.83 -8.02
N ARG A 32 7.47 11.92 -8.80
CA ARG A 32 7.11 13.26 -8.31
C ARG A 32 5.65 13.35 -7.91
N TYR A 33 4.77 12.71 -8.66
CA TYR A 33 3.34 12.65 -8.36
C TYR A 33 3.08 11.96 -7.01
N ARG A 34 3.66 10.78 -6.79
CA ARG A 34 3.62 10.06 -5.52
C ARG A 34 4.13 10.91 -4.35
N LEU A 35 5.24 11.62 -4.53
CA LEU A 35 5.79 12.50 -3.50
C LEU A 35 4.91 13.72 -3.22
N ALA A 36 4.32 14.33 -4.25
CA ALA A 36 3.37 15.42 -4.06
C ALA A 36 2.12 14.95 -3.27
N PHE A 37 1.63 13.74 -3.56
CA PHE A 37 0.54 13.14 -2.78
C PHE A 37 0.97 12.85 -1.33
N LEU A 38 2.16 12.30 -1.10
CA LEU A 38 2.72 12.09 0.24
C LEU A 38 2.76 13.38 1.06
N GLU A 39 3.24 14.47 0.46
CA GLU A 39 3.36 15.78 1.11
C GLU A 39 2.01 16.40 1.46
N ARG A 40 0.95 16.10 0.70
CA ARG A 40 -0.43 16.48 1.02
C ARG A 40 -0.97 15.60 2.14
N LEU A 41 -0.92 14.29 1.98
CA LEU A 41 -1.52 13.32 2.90
C LEU A 41 -0.99 13.46 4.32
N ARG A 42 0.32 13.65 4.49
CA ARG A 42 0.93 13.80 5.83
C ARG A 42 0.51 15.05 6.61
N LYS A 43 -0.19 16.00 5.96
CA LYS A 43 -0.75 17.18 6.63
C LYS A 43 -2.16 16.92 7.16
N GLU A 44 -2.82 15.90 6.65
CA GLU A 44 -4.24 15.59 6.90
C GLU A 44 -4.40 14.32 7.73
N LEU A 45 -3.43 13.40 7.67
CA LEU A 45 -3.50 12.09 8.30
C LEU A 45 -2.14 11.65 8.83
N ASP A 46 -2.14 11.12 10.05
CA ASP A 46 -0.98 10.46 10.65
C ASP A 46 -0.84 9.02 10.13
N PHE A 47 0.38 8.65 9.74
CA PHE A 47 0.77 7.30 9.34
C PHE A 47 2.27 7.09 9.51
N ASP A 48 2.68 5.83 9.65
CA ASP A 48 4.09 5.48 9.74
C ASP A 48 4.71 5.36 8.35
N LEU A 49 5.69 6.21 8.07
CA LEU A 49 6.38 6.29 6.78
C LEU A 49 7.75 5.60 6.84
N PHE A 50 7.97 4.66 5.93
CA PHE A 50 9.21 3.89 5.81
C PHE A 50 9.78 3.93 4.40
N GLY A 51 11.06 3.55 4.30
CA GLY A 51 11.81 3.33 3.08
C GLY A 51 12.93 4.35 2.87
N ARG A 52 13.64 4.20 1.73
CA ARG A 52 14.85 4.98 1.44
C ARG A 52 14.53 6.47 1.34
N GLY A 53 15.32 7.30 2.03
CA GLY A 53 15.10 8.74 2.14
C GLY A 53 14.16 9.16 3.28
N PHE A 54 13.54 8.18 3.94
CA PHE A 54 12.72 8.36 5.13
C PHE A 54 13.29 7.47 6.26
N ARG A 55 12.46 6.69 6.94
CA ARG A 55 12.90 5.70 7.93
C ARG A 55 13.22 4.37 7.26
N LEU A 56 14.50 3.98 7.25
CA LEU A 56 14.90 2.66 6.77
C LEU A 56 14.28 1.55 7.62
N ILE A 57 13.97 0.42 6.97
CA ILE A 57 13.49 -0.79 7.62
C ILE A 57 14.23 -1.99 7.04
N GLY A 58 14.67 -2.90 7.89
CA GLY A 58 15.40 -4.10 7.45
C GLY A 58 14.48 -5.09 6.73
N ASP A 59 13.32 -5.37 7.33
CA ASP A 59 12.31 -6.27 6.78
C ASP A 59 10.99 -5.51 6.61
N LYS A 60 10.44 -5.51 5.38
CA LYS A 60 9.14 -4.92 5.06
C LYS A 60 8.02 -5.50 5.91
N TRP A 61 8.12 -6.76 6.33
CA TRP A 61 7.13 -7.42 7.18
C TRP A 61 6.82 -6.60 8.44
N ASN A 62 7.84 -5.98 9.05
CA ASN A 62 7.71 -5.16 10.25
C ASN A 62 6.96 -3.83 10.00
N ALA A 63 6.83 -3.39 8.74
CA ALA A 63 6.07 -2.22 8.33
C ALA A 63 4.72 -2.57 7.70
N LEU A 64 4.33 -3.85 7.62
CA LEU A 64 3.09 -4.29 6.97
C LEU A 64 2.25 -5.17 7.91
N ALA A 65 2.83 -6.25 8.45
CA ALA A 65 2.10 -7.25 9.22
C ALA A 65 1.36 -6.69 10.46
N PRO A 66 1.93 -5.79 11.28
CA PRO A 66 1.22 -5.24 12.43
C PRO A 66 0.20 -4.15 12.08
N TYR A 67 0.11 -3.75 10.80
CA TYR A 67 -0.76 -2.67 10.34
C TYR A 67 -2.08 -3.23 9.77
N ARG A 68 -3.17 -2.52 10.04
CA ARG A 68 -4.48 -2.79 9.45
C ARG A 68 -4.54 -2.40 7.98
N TYR A 69 -3.92 -1.28 7.64
CA TYR A 69 -3.87 -0.73 6.30
C TYR A 69 -2.45 -0.40 5.88
N SER A 70 -2.17 -0.56 4.59
CA SER A 70 -0.90 -0.12 4.00
C SER A 70 -1.13 0.51 2.64
N ILE A 71 -0.47 1.64 2.39
CA ILE A 71 -0.59 2.34 1.10
C ILE A 71 0.28 1.64 0.05
N ALA A 72 -0.39 1.08 -0.95
CA ALA A 72 0.20 0.46 -2.13
C ALA A 72 0.10 1.42 -3.32
N PHE A 73 0.97 2.42 -3.33
CA PHE A 73 0.99 3.46 -4.37
C PHE A 73 2.03 3.14 -5.44
N GLU A 74 1.57 2.86 -6.65
CA GLU A 74 2.44 2.63 -7.80
C GLU A 74 3.01 3.92 -8.38
N ASN A 75 4.24 3.82 -8.85
CA ASN A 75 4.93 4.95 -9.45
C ASN A 75 4.41 5.30 -10.85
N THR A 76 3.50 4.49 -11.42
CA THR A 76 2.88 4.74 -12.73
C THR A 76 1.46 4.21 -12.69
N ARG A 77 0.51 4.98 -13.23
CA ARG A 77 -0.87 4.54 -13.49
C ARG A 77 -0.97 4.07 -14.93
N ALA A 78 -1.06 2.77 -15.13
CA ALA A 78 -1.19 2.14 -16.45
C ALA A 78 -1.94 0.81 -16.33
N ASP A 79 -2.72 0.47 -17.35
CA ASP A 79 -3.45 -0.81 -17.36
C ASP A 79 -2.48 -1.97 -17.24
N TYR A 80 -2.86 -2.94 -16.40
CA TYR A 80 -2.12 -4.17 -16.14
C TYR A 80 -0.75 -3.96 -15.45
N TYR A 81 -0.45 -2.75 -14.97
CA TYR A 81 0.76 -2.45 -14.22
C TYR A 81 0.48 -2.39 -12.69
N PHE A 82 0.86 -3.45 -12.00
CA PHE A 82 0.95 -3.51 -10.54
C PHE A 82 2.21 -4.28 -10.16
N THR A 83 2.78 -3.98 -9.00
CA THR A 83 4.04 -4.58 -8.57
C THR A 83 3.90 -5.28 -7.22
N GLU A 84 5.04 -5.66 -6.64
CA GLU A 84 5.13 -6.22 -5.31
C GLU A 84 4.48 -5.34 -4.23
N LYS A 85 4.29 -4.02 -4.42
CA LYS A 85 3.68 -3.17 -3.39
C LYS A 85 2.28 -3.62 -2.98
N LEU A 86 1.47 -4.03 -3.97
CA LEU A 86 0.13 -4.57 -3.70
C LEU A 86 0.22 -5.99 -3.13
N MET A 87 1.10 -6.82 -3.70
CA MET A 87 1.25 -8.22 -3.27
C MET A 87 1.78 -8.34 -1.84
N ASP A 88 2.74 -7.50 -1.46
CA ASP A 88 3.30 -7.41 -0.11
C ASP A 88 2.20 -7.15 0.92
N CYS A 89 1.18 -6.34 0.57
CA CYS A 89 0.04 -6.09 1.44
C CYS A 89 -0.79 -7.36 1.66
N PHE A 90 -1.14 -8.08 0.59
CA PHE A 90 -1.89 -9.32 0.67
C PHE A 90 -1.17 -10.40 1.49
N VAL A 91 0.14 -10.56 1.26
CA VAL A 91 0.94 -11.57 1.96
C VAL A 91 1.09 -11.23 3.45
N ALA A 92 1.13 -9.94 3.81
CA ALA A 92 1.15 -9.48 5.20
C ALA A 92 -0.24 -9.36 5.85
N GLU A 93 -1.28 -9.82 5.17
CA GLU A 93 -2.68 -9.75 5.61
C GLU A 93 -3.13 -8.30 5.96
N THR A 94 -2.48 -7.26 5.42
CA THR A 94 -2.86 -5.85 5.62
C THR A 94 -3.72 -5.36 4.46
N MET A 95 -4.77 -4.59 4.74
CA MET A 95 -5.69 -4.11 3.71
C MET A 95 -5.01 -3.04 2.85
N PRO A 96 -4.78 -3.29 1.54
CA PRO A 96 -4.13 -2.32 0.69
C PRO A 96 -5.04 -1.13 0.38
N ILE A 97 -4.47 0.07 0.52
CA ILE A 97 -5.02 1.31 -0.05
C ILE A 97 -4.25 1.56 -1.34
N TYR A 98 -4.89 1.28 -2.48
CA TYR A 98 -4.21 1.06 -3.76
C TYR A 98 -4.42 2.21 -4.76
N TYR A 99 -3.31 2.61 -5.39
CA TYR A 99 -3.29 3.45 -6.59
C TYR A 99 -2.30 2.86 -7.60
N GLY A 100 -2.75 2.60 -8.83
CA GLY A 100 -1.89 2.02 -9.86
C GLY A 100 -2.67 1.65 -11.12
N SER A 101 -2.81 0.36 -11.39
CA SER A 101 -3.54 -0.16 -12.55
C SER A 101 -5.03 0.16 -12.50
N PRO A 102 -5.60 0.85 -13.51
CA PRO A 102 -7.06 1.02 -13.64
C PRO A 102 -7.78 -0.32 -13.85
N ALA A 103 -7.10 -1.31 -14.42
CA ALA A 103 -7.62 -2.64 -14.68
C ALA A 103 -7.40 -3.63 -13.52
N ILE A 104 -7.04 -3.18 -12.31
CA ILE A 104 -6.64 -4.07 -11.20
C ILE A 104 -7.73 -5.07 -10.78
N THR A 105 -9.00 -4.66 -10.88
CA THR A 105 -10.16 -5.49 -10.54
C THR A 105 -10.41 -6.64 -11.51
N ARG A 106 -9.65 -6.72 -12.61
CA ARG A 106 -9.61 -7.90 -13.48
C ARG A 106 -8.77 -9.04 -12.90
N PHE A 107 -7.89 -8.75 -11.95
CA PHE A 107 -6.98 -9.73 -11.34
C PHE A 107 -7.35 -10.07 -9.90
N PHE A 108 -7.92 -9.11 -9.18
CA PHE A 108 -8.29 -9.25 -7.77
C PHE A 108 -9.73 -8.75 -7.54
N PRO A 109 -10.48 -9.34 -6.59
CA PRO A 109 -11.79 -8.82 -6.21
C PRO A 109 -11.73 -7.34 -5.82
N SER A 110 -12.76 -6.56 -6.14
CA SER A 110 -12.83 -5.14 -5.75
C SER A 110 -12.69 -4.94 -4.25
N ASP A 111 -13.24 -5.86 -3.47
CA ASP A 111 -13.36 -5.75 -2.02
C ASP A 111 -12.09 -6.20 -1.30
N SER A 112 -11.06 -6.65 -2.05
CA SER A 112 -9.76 -6.99 -1.48
C SER A 112 -8.84 -5.77 -1.33
N MET A 113 -9.24 -4.60 -1.82
CA MET A 113 -8.46 -3.36 -1.71
C MET A 113 -9.36 -2.12 -1.67
N VAL A 114 -8.85 -1.05 -1.08
CA VAL A 114 -9.47 0.27 -1.19
C VAL A 114 -8.82 1.01 -2.35
N LEU A 115 -9.56 1.21 -3.44
CA LEU A 115 -9.09 2.02 -4.57
C LEU A 115 -9.18 3.50 -4.22
N ILE A 116 -8.10 4.24 -4.46
CA ILE A 116 -8.07 5.70 -4.23
C ILE A 116 -7.83 6.47 -5.53
N ASP A 117 -8.38 7.68 -5.59
CA ASP A 117 -8.01 8.71 -6.54
C ASP A 117 -7.31 9.86 -5.79
N PRO A 118 -5.98 10.03 -5.93
CA PRO A 118 -5.24 11.11 -5.27
C PRO A 118 -5.66 12.54 -5.66
N GLU A 119 -6.43 12.68 -6.75
CA GLU A 119 -6.97 13.96 -7.21
C GLU A 119 -8.41 14.21 -6.73
N ASP A 120 -9.05 13.24 -6.07
CA ASP A 120 -10.35 13.47 -5.44
C ASP A 120 -10.21 14.48 -4.30
N LYS A 121 -11.17 15.41 -4.23
CA LYS A 121 -11.19 16.55 -3.30
C LYS A 121 -12.30 16.45 -2.26
N ASN A 122 -13.09 15.37 -2.30
CA ASN A 122 -14.25 15.17 -1.45
C ASN A 122 -13.97 14.21 -0.30
#